data_AF-A0A949VRR5-F1
#
_entry.id   AF-A0A949VRR5-F1
#
_cell.length_a   1.000
_cell.length_b   1.000
_cell.length_c   1.000
_cell.angle_alpha   90.00
_cell.angle_beta   90.00
_cell.angle_gamma   90.00
#
_symmetry.space_group_name_H-M   'P 1'
#
loop_
_entity.id
_entity.type
_entity.pdbx_description
1 polymer ?
#
loop_
_entity_poly.entity_id
_entity_poly.type
_entity_poly.pdbx_seq_one_letter_code
_entity_poly.pdbx_strand_id
1 'polypeptide(L)' 'MAVTIKEGMSKREIAAALKKLKNGRKRKRALPDIRKFAGTITLKEDPLVIQKKMRDEWG' A
#
# COMPACT_ATOMS: atom_id res chain seq x y z
N MET A 1 13.62 -2.16 7.06
CA MET A 1 13.90 -3.33 7.92
C MET A 1 15.22 -3.91 7.43
N ALA A 2 16.27 -3.81 8.23
CA ALA A 2 17.61 -4.28 7.87
C ALA A 2 17.83 -5.67 8.46
N VAL A 3 18.44 -6.58 7.69
CA VAL A 3 18.80 -7.93 8.15
C VAL A 3 20.32 -7.97 8.29
N THR A 4 20.81 -8.13 9.51
CA THR A 4 22.24 -8.27 9.79
C THR A 4 22.64 -9.73 9.60
N ILE A 5 23.49 -10.00 8.61
CA ILE A 5 24.11 -11.31 8.40
C ILE A 5 25.49 -11.26 9.04
N LYS A 6 25.80 -12.22 9.92
CA LYS A 6 27.11 -12.34 10.57
C LYS A 6 27.94 -13.43 9.90
N GLU A 7 29.25 -13.29 9.99
CA GLU A 7 30.21 -14.31 9.53
C GLU A 7 30.02 -15.61 10.34
N GLY A 8 30.00 -16.76 9.66
CA GLY A 8 29.73 -18.07 10.26
C GLY A 8 28.28 -18.58 10.15
N MET A 9 27.34 -17.77 9.62
CA MET A 9 25.99 -18.27 9.34
C MET A 9 25.97 -19.28 8.20
N SER A 10 25.22 -20.36 8.40
CA SER A 10 24.99 -21.37 7.35
C SER A 10 24.05 -20.84 6.26
N LYS A 11 24.14 -21.41 5.05
CA LYS A 11 23.27 -21.06 3.92
C LYS A 11 21.77 -21.18 4.27
N ARG A 12 21.40 -22.12 5.15
CA ARG A 12 20.01 -22.32 5.62
C ARG A 12 19.54 -21.16 6.50
N GLU A 13 20.39 -20.66 7.39
CA GLU A 13 20.06 -19.54 8.28
C GLU A 13 19.91 -18.22 7.50
N ILE A 14 20.79 -17.99 6.52
CA ILE A 14 20.70 -16.84 5.61
C ILE A 14 19.38 -16.89 4.83
N ALA A 15 19.03 -18.04 4.27
CA ALA A 15 17.77 -18.21 3.54
C ALA A 15 16.53 -17.98 4.43
N ALA A 16 16.57 -18.46 5.67
CA ALA A 16 15.49 -18.24 6.64
C ALA A 16 15.33 -16.76 7.03
N ALA A 17 16.44 -16.04 7.23
CA ALA A 17 16.45 -14.61 7.55
C ALA A 17 15.87 -13.78 6.38
N LEU A 18 16.26 -14.09 5.14
CA LEU A 18 15.73 -13.45 3.94
C LEU A 18 14.24 -13.74 3.71
N LYS A 19 13.78 -14.96 4.04
CA LYS A 19 12.36 -15.34 3.92
C LYS A 19 11.46 -14.51 4.86
N LYS A 20 11.94 -14.19 6.06
CA LYS A 20 11.21 -13.31 7.01
C LYS A 20 11.04 -11.89 6.45
N LEU A 21 12.00 -11.38 5.68
CA LEU A 21 11.90 -10.07 5.03
C LEU A 21 10.81 -10.05 3.94
N LYS A 22 10.69 -11.11 3.14
CA LYS A 22 9.64 -11.22 2.09
C LYS A 22 8.22 -11.20 2.67
N ASN A 23 8.01 -11.82 3.83
CA ASN A 23 6.69 -11.90 4.48
C ASN A 23 6.32 -10.61 5.24
N GLY A 24 7.26 -9.68 5.40
CA GLY A 24 7.07 -8.40 6.08
C GLY A 24 6.46 -7.30 5.21
N ARG A 25 6.13 -7.56 3.93
CA ARG A 25 5.27 -6.65 3.16
C ARG A 25 3.94 -6.62 3.90
N LYS A 26 3.72 -5.56 4.70
CA LYS A 26 2.43 -5.21 5.30
C LYS A 26 1.37 -5.61 4.28
N ARG A 27 0.50 -6.57 4.62
CA ARG A 27 -0.69 -6.86 3.82
C ARG A 27 -1.24 -5.50 3.44
N LYS A 28 -1.28 -5.17 2.14
CA LYS A 28 -1.88 -3.93 1.67
C LYS A 28 -3.20 -3.88 2.40
N ARG A 29 -3.37 -2.88 3.28
CA ARG A 29 -4.57 -2.76 4.10
C ARG A 29 -5.72 -2.95 3.12
N ALA A 30 -6.62 -3.91 3.40
CA ALA A 30 -7.75 -4.13 2.51
C ALA A 30 -8.37 -2.77 2.26
N LEU A 31 -8.49 -2.38 0.99
CA LEU A 31 -9.03 -1.07 0.66
C LEU A 31 -10.38 -0.95 1.37
N PRO A 32 -10.66 0.17 2.05
CA PRO A 32 -11.98 0.38 2.63
C PRO A 32 -13.05 0.13 1.56
N ASP A 33 -14.17 -0.47 1.96
CA ASP A 33 -15.28 -0.64 1.04
C ASP A 33 -15.78 0.74 0.59
N ILE A 34 -15.46 1.10 -0.64
CA ILE A 34 -15.74 2.40 -1.24
C ILE A 34 -17.26 2.65 -1.31
N ARG A 35 -18.06 1.57 -1.35
CA ARG A 35 -19.53 1.65 -1.40
C ARG A 35 -20.12 2.33 -0.18
N LYS A 36 -19.42 2.32 0.97
CA LYS A 36 -19.83 3.04 2.18
C LYS A 36 -19.88 4.56 2.01
N PHE A 37 -19.19 5.08 0.99
CA PHE A 37 -19.13 6.50 0.68
C PHE A 37 -20.07 6.91 -0.46
N ALA A 38 -20.68 5.94 -1.16
CA ALA A 38 -21.66 6.21 -2.21
C ALA A 38 -22.95 6.77 -1.60
N GLY A 39 -23.35 7.99 -1.99
CA GLY A 39 -24.55 8.67 -1.48
C GLY A 39 -24.37 9.32 -0.10
N THR A 40 -23.34 8.97 0.67
CA THR A 40 -23.02 9.59 1.96
C THR A 40 -22.32 10.94 1.81
N ILE A 41 -21.55 11.11 0.72
CA ILE A 41 -20.81 12.35 0.48
C ILE A 41 -21.71 13.34 -0.27
N THR A 42 -22.21 14.35 0.44
CA THR A 42 -22.84 15.52 -0.17
C THR A 42 -21.74 16.45 -0.67
N LEU A 43 -21.49 16.44 -1.98
CA LEU A 43 -20.53 17.34 -2.61
C LEU A 43 -21.20 18.68 -2.94
N LYS A 44 -20.46 19.78 -2.77
CA LYS A 44 -20.92 21.13 -3.15
C LYS A 44 -20.98 21.32 -4.68
N GLU A 45 -20.18 20.56 -5.41
CA GLU A 45 -20.08 20.57 -6.87
C GLU A 45 -20.27 19.15 -7.41
N ASP A 46 -20.66 19.04 -8.67
CA ASP A 46 -20.81 17.76 -9.35
C ASP A 46 -19.48 16.95 -9.29
N PRO A 47 -19.52 15.67 -8.86
CA PRO A 47 -18.33 14.85 -8.73
C PRO A 47 -17.52 14.72 -10.04
N LEU A 48 -18.16 14.75 -11.20
CA LEU A 48 -17.49 14.69 -12.50
C LEU A 48 -16.70 15.97 -12.79
N VAL A 49 -17.19 17.12 -12.33
CA VAL A 49 -16.48 18.40 -12.45
C VAL A 49 -15.22 18.41 -11.58
N ILE A 50 -15.33 17.92 -10.34
CA ILE A 50 -14.18 17.78 -9.43
C ILE A 50 -13.14 16.81 -10.03
N GLN A 51 -13.58 15.66 -10.53
CA GLN A 51 -12.69 14.68 -11.15
C GLN A 51 -11.98 15.22 -12.38
N LYS A 52 -12.65 16.06 -13.18
CA LYS A 52 -12.06 16.71 -14.35
C LYS A 52 -10.98 17.71 -13.92
N LYS A 53 -11.29 18.62 -12.97
CA LYS A 53 -10.32 19.59 -12.44
C LYS A 53 -9.05 18.91 -11.90
N MET A 54 -9.20 17.86 -11.09
CA MET A 54 -8.07 17.11 -10.54
C MET A 54 -7.23 16.40 -11.60
N ARG A 55 -7.84 16.00 -12.73
CA ARG A 55 -7.11 15.36 -13.83
C ARG A 55 -6.32 16.39 -14.64
N ASP A 56 -6.93 17.53 -14.90
CA ASP A 56 -6.33 18.62 -15.67
C ASP A 56 -5.17 19.27 -14.91
N GLU A 57 -5.18 19.24 -13.57
CA GLU A 57 -4.06 19.71 -12.72
C GLU A 57 -2.76 18.88 -12.83
N TRP A 58 -2.83 17.66 -13.37
CA TRP A 58 -1.67 16.79 -13.55
C TRP A 58 -1.10 16.83 -14.98
N GLY A 59 -1.69 17.67 -15.86
CA GLY A 59 -1.32 17.83 -17.27
C GLY A 59 -0.37 18.99 -17.52
#